data_AF-A0A537M9P4-F1
#
_entry.id   AF-A0A537M9P4-F1
#
_cell.length_a   1.000
_cell.length_b   1.000
_cell.length_c   1.000
_cell.angle_alpha   90.00
_cell.angle_beta   90.00
_cell.angle_gamma   90.00
#
_symmetry.space_group_name_H-M   'P 1'
#
loop_
_entity.id
_entity.type
_entity.pdbx_description
1 polymer ?
#
loop_
_entity_poly.entity_id
_entity_poly.type
_entity_poly.pdbx_seq_one_letter_code
_entity_poly.pdbx_strand_id
1 'polypeptide(L)'
;MIFVAASPARAIDAVSVRGDAPAIDLTAVLDHQRSDSDRIQVSTAPGTDGIVRRIEVRAREGGQYWVVFALANNTDDQLDRLIVAPHYRIVSSGLLWPDLGLSRIATITPSTGDRPERQESPTADVFRITLDPGAVITFVAELRTDKLPQLYLWEPDAYKDKVNSFTLYQGIVIGISGLLALVLTILFVVKGSIMFPAAAALAWAVLVYIGVDFGFWAKVLDMSNNAERIWRAAGEAILAATLLVFLFAYLNLSRWHVRYSHITVGWLAFLGSLVALALFDPAVASGIARISLVLIAFAGFALIVYLSTHGFDRAVLLIPTWFLL
;
A
#
# COMPACT_ATOMS: atom_id res chain seq x y z
N MET A 1 25.43 -42.68 -0.30
CA MET A 1 25.87 -41.38 0.24
C MET A 1 25.53 -40.31 -0.79
N ILE A 2 24.49 -39.51 -0.53
CA ILE A 2 24.10 -38.40 -1.40
C ILE A 2 24.94 -37.20 -0.97
N PHE A 3 25.86 -36.78 -1.83
CA PHE A 3 26.60 -35.53 -1.65
C PHE A 3 25.64 -34.37 -1.95
N VAL A 4 25.18 -33.68 -0.91
CA VAL A 4 24.54 -32.36 -1.04
C VAL A 4 25.63 -31.38 -1.44
N ALA A 5 25.65 -31.00 -2.71
CA ALA A 5 26.49 -29.91 -3.19
C ALA A 5 25.97 -28.61 -2.58
N ALA A 6 26.64 -28.13 -1.53
CA ALA A 6 26.40 -26.80 -0.99
C ALA A 6 26.77 -25.77 -2.08
N SER A 7 25.77 -25.04 -2.59
CA SER A 7 25.99 -23.94 -3.51
C SER A 7 27.01 -22.96 -2.91
N PRO A 8 28.02 -22.50 -3.68
CA PRO A 8 29.00 -21.56 -3.18
C PRO A 8 28.31 -20.22 -2.90
N ALA A 9 28.19 -19.88 -1.61
CA ALA A 9 27.73 -18.57 -1.17
C ALA A 9 28.78 -17.52 -1.55
N ARG A 10 28.46 -16.69 -2.55
CA ARG A 10 29.29 -15.56 -2.96
C ARG A 10 29.34 -14.53 -1.83
N ALA A 11 30.50 -13.91 -1.64
CA ALA A 11 30.64 -12.80 -0.71
C ALA A 11 29.74 -11.64 -1.17
N ILE A 12 29.04 -11.03 -0.23
CA ILE A 12 28.12 -9.92 -0.50
C ILE A 12 28.93 -8.63 -0.53
N ASP A 13 28.71 -7.81 -1.56
CA ASP A 13 29.33 -6.49 -1.64
C ASP A 13 28.66 -5.53 -0.65
N ALA A 14 29.47 -4.91 0.20
CA ALA A 14 28.98 -3.98 1.21
C ALA A 14 28.66 -2.61 0.58
N VAL A 15 27.47 -2.10 0.88
CA VAL A 15 27.05 -0.76 0.48
C VAL A 15 27.63 0.26 1.47
N SER A 16 28.39 1.22 0.96
CA SER A 16 28.91 2.31 1.78
C SER A 16 27.78 3.24 2.23
N VAL A 17 27.59 3.35 3.54
CA VAL A 17 26.62 4.25 4.14
C VAL A 17 27.26 5.62 4.25
N ARG A 18 26.72 6.57 3.49
CA ARG A 18 27.18 7.95 3.55
C ARG A 18 26.43 8.72 4.64
N GLY A 19 27.16 9.55 5.38
CA GLY A 19 26.63 10.43 6.42
C GLY A 19 25.60 11.44 5.88
N ASP A 20 25.84 11.97 4.68
CA ASP A 20 25.11 13.07 4.03
C ASP A 20 23.92 12.62 3.17
N ALA A 21 23.72 11.31 3.00
CA ALA A 21 22.66 10.79 2.16
C ALA A 21 21.35 10.64 2.97
N PRO A 22 20.27 11.37 2.63
CA PRO A 22 19.01 11.31 3.38
C PRO A 22 18.31 9.95 3.24
N ALA A 23 18.47 9.30 2.08
CA ALA A 23 18.00 7.95 1.82
C ALA A 23 18.91 7.24 0.82
N ILE A 24 19.17 5.95 1.07
CA ILE A 24 19.91 5.06 0.18
C ILE A 24 18.97 3.92 -0.22
N ASP A 25 18.79 3.70 -1.53
CA ASP A 25 18.02 2.56 -2.03
C ASP A 25 18.88 1.29 -1.99
N LEU A 26 18.47 0.31 -1.20
CA LEU A 26 19.15 -0.98 -1.07
C LEU A 26 18.56 -2.03 -2.01
N THR A 27 17.44 -1.75 -2.68
CA THR A 27 16.65 -2.74 -3.42
C THR A 27 17.44 -3.45 -4.51
N ALA A 28 18.35 -2.74 -5.19
CA ALA A 28 19.17 -3.30 -6.27
C ALA A 28 20.32 -4.20 -5.77
N VAL A 29 20.63 -4.17 -4.48
CA VAL A 29 21.80 -4.83 -3.87
C VAL A 29 21.40 -5.97 -2.94
N LEU A 30 20.10 -6.31 -2.91
CA LEU A 30 19.55 -7.38 -2.10
C LEU A 30 19.89 -8.75 -2.71
N ASP A 31 20.54 -9.61 -1.93
CA ASP A 31 20.71 -11.01 -2.28
C ASP A 31 19.53 -11.82 -1.75
N HIS A 32 18.62 -12.20 -2.66
CA HIS A 32 17.45 -13.00 -2.34
C HIS A 32 17.83 -14.47 -2.22
N GLN A 33 17.60 -15.04 -1.05
CA GLN A 33 17.88 -16.45 -0.79
C GLN A 33 16.62 -17.19 -0.34
N ARG A 34 16.59 -18.49 -0.65
CA ARG A 34 15.54 -19.40 -0.21
C ARG A 34 16.19 -20.59 0.48
N SER A 35 15.65 -20.98 1.63
CA SER A 35 16.06 -22.20 2.33
C SER A 35 14.87 -23.12 2.49
N ASP A 36 15.08 -24.41 2.26
CA ASP A 36 14.08 -25.46 2.51
C ASP A 36 13.98 -25.83 4.00
N SER A 37 14.87 -25.27 4.83
CA SER A 37 14.91 -25.45 6.29
C SER A 37 14.66 -24.13 7.03
N ASP A 38 14.48 -24.21 8.36
CA ASP A 38 14.37 -23.04 9.25
C ASP A 38 15.71 -22.29 9.44
N ARG A 39 16.75 -22.63 8.68
CA ARG A 39 18.11 -22.11 8.83
C ARG A 39 18.68 -21.69 7.48
N ILE A 40 19.54 -20.68 7.51
CA ILE A 40 20.29 -20.24 6.35
C ILE A 40 21.75 -20.01 6.72
N GLN A 41 22.66 -20.47 5.86
CA GLN A 41 24.09 -20.22 6.00
C GLN A 41 24.52 -19.16 5.00
N VAL A 42 25.06 -18.07 5.52
CA VAL A 42 25.40 -16.87 4.75
C VAL A 42 26.88 -16.56 4.93
N SER A 43 27.55 -16.26 3.82
CA SER A 43 28.89 -15.68 3.83
C SER A 43 28.77 -14.16 4.04
N THR A 44 29.35 -13.63 5.10
CA THR A 44 29.32 -12.19 5.37
C THR A 44 30.17 -11.42 4.36
N ALA A 45 29.90 -10.14 4.20
CA ALA A 45 30.86 -9.24 3.57
C ALA A 45 32.21 -9.30 4.31
N PRO A 46 33.35 -9.11 3.60
CA PRO A 46 34.65 -8.99 4.23
C PRO A 46 34.62 -7.84 5.25
N GLY A 47 35.05 -8.12 6.48
CA GLY A 47 35.25 -7.09 7.49
C GLY A 47 36.41 -6.16 7.14
N THR A 48 36.73 -5.23 8.03
CA THR A 48 37.94 -4.40 7.93
C THR A 48 39.24 -5.23 7.95
N ASP A 49 39.17 -6.45 8.49
CA ASP A 49 40.22 -7.45 8.50
C ASP A 49 40.31 -8.25 7.18
N GLY A 50 39.39 -8.04 6.23
CA GLY A 50 39.29 -8.77 4.97
C GLY A 50 38.77 -10.20 5.12
N ILE A 51 38.34 -10.59 6.33
CA ILE A 51 37.93 -11.97 6.61
C ILE A 51 36.43 -12.14 6.34
N VAL A 52 36.11 -13.08 5.45
CA VAL A 52 34.74 -13.55 5.22
C VAL A 52 34.38 -14.58 6.30
N ARG A 53 33.31 -14.31 7.06
CA ARG A 53 32.80 -15.22 8.08
C ARG A 53 31.58 -15.94 7.55
N ARG A 54 31.33 -17.16 8.03
CA ARG A 54 30.09 -17.89 7.75
C ARG A 54 29.21 -17.84 8.98
N ILE A 55 28.02 -17.27 8.84
CA ILE A 55 27.02 -17.19 9.90
C ILE A 55 25.85 -18.10 9.55
N GLU A 56 25.28 -18.75 10.58
CA GLU A 56 24.04 -19.49 10.46
C GLU A 56 22.95 -18.72 11.20
N VAL A 57 21.89 -18.36 10.47
CA VAL A 57 20.74 -17.65 11.01
C VAL A 57 19.54 -18.58 11.00
N ARG A 58 18.80 -18.61 12.11
CA ARG A 58 17.57 -19.39 12.27
C ARG A 58 16.34 -18.50 12.17
N ALA A 59 15.31 -18.99 11.49
CA ALA A 59 14.00 -18.37 11.35
C ALA A 59 13.34 -18.22 12.70
N ARG A 60 12.76 -17.04 12.96
CA ARG A 60 11.98 -16.79 14.16
C ARG A 60 10.51 -17.18 13.96
N GLU A 61 10.01 -17.05 12.74
CA GLU A 61 8.63 -17.37 12.38
C GLU A 61 8.53 -18.54 11.41
N GLY A 62 9.64 -19.25 11.17
CA GLY A 62 9.68 -20.38 10.25
C GLY A 62 9.64 -19.97 8.78
N GLY A 63 9.97 -18.71 8.46
CA GLY A 63 10.06 -18.22 7.09
C GLY A 63 11.14 -18.94 6.28
N GLN A 64 10.84 -19.22 5.01
CA GLN A 64 11.77 -19.83 4.04
C GLN A 64 12.45 -18.81 3.13
N TYR A 65 11.97 -17.56 3.16
CA TYR A 65 12.42 -16.48 2.29
C TYR A 65 13.31 -15.53 3.08
N TRP A 66 14.45 -15.22 2.49
CA TRP A 66 15.51 -14.46 3.13
C TRP A 66 16.06 -13.42 2.17
N VAL A 67 16.47 -12.29 2.72
CA VAL A 67 17.25 -11.29 2.00
C VAL A 67 18.49 -10.96 2.81
N VAL A 68 19.62 -10.93 2.13
CA VAL A 68 20.90 -10.56 2.73
C VAL A 68 21.44 -9.31 2.04
N PHE A 69 21.95 -8.39 2.85
CA PHE A 69 22.65 -7.19 2.39
C PHE A 69 23.71 -6.81 3.41
N ALA A 70 24.76 -6.11 2.97
CA ALA A 70 25.82 -5.65 3.85
C ALA A 70 25.95 -4.13 3.80
N LEU A 71 26.19 -3.52 4.96
CA LEU A 71 26.38 -2.09 5.12
C LEU A 71 27.77 -1.83 5.69
N ALA A 72 28.48 -0.85 5.12
CA ALA A 72 29.78 -0.41 5.58
C ALA A 72 29.72 1.06 6.01
N ASN A 73 30.07 1.34 7.27
CA ASN A 73 30.31 2.70 7.73
C ASN A 73 31.79 3.05 7.50
N ASN A 74 32.05 3.85 6.49
CA ASN A 74 33.42 4.28 6.15
C ASN A 74 33.80 5.63 6.81
N THR A 75 32.97 6.16 7.70
CA THR A 75 33.23 7.41 8.41
C THR A 75 33.81 7.15 9.79
N ASP A 76 34.43 8.17 10.37
CA ASP A 76 34.95 8.15 11.74
C ASP A 76 33.85 8.37 12.80
N ASP A 77 32.65 8.76 12.36
CA ASP A 77 31.48 8.97 13.20
C ASP A 77 30.56 7.75 13.20
N GLN A 78 29.89 7.54 14.34
CA GLN A 78 28.84 6.52 14.48
C GLN A 78 27.59 6.97 13.73
N LEU A 79 27.03 6.09 12.92
CA LEU A 79 25.85 6.40 12.09
C LEU A 79 24.62 5.64 12.60
N ASP A 80 23.61 6.40 13.02
CA ASP A 80 22.27 5.86 13.24
C ASP A 80 21.45 5.93 11.95
N ARG A 81 20.81 4.82 11.59
CA ARG A 81 20.01 4.69 10.36
C ARG A 81 18.74 3.89 10.61
N LEU A 82 17.76 4.11 9.74
CA LEU A 82 16.50 3.36 9.73
C LEU A 82 16.42 2.50 8.48
N ILE A 83 16.32 1.18 8.66
CA ILE A 83 15.94 0.27 7.59
C ILE A 83 14.42 0.34 7.47
N VAL A 84 13.91 0.73 6.31
CA VAL A 84 12.48 0.92 6.05
C VAL A 84 12.04 0.08 4.85
N ALA A 85 11.11 -0.84 5.10
CA ALA A 85 10.42 -1.62 4.07
C ALA A 85 8.93 -1.26 4.03
N PRO A 86 8.46 -0.49 3.04
CA PRO A 86 7.05 -0.11 2.93
C PRO A 86 6.12 -1.32 2.80
N HIS A 87 5.00 -1.32 3.54
CA HIS A 87 3.99 -2.37 3.46
C HIS A 87 3.25 -2.33 2.13
N TYR A 88 2.92 -1.14 1.60
CA TYR A 88 2.03 -0.99 0.44
C TYR A 88 2.65 -0.16 -0.67
N ARG A 89 2.41 -0.55 -1.92
CA ARG A 89 2.67 0.26 -3.11
C ARG A 89 1.47 0.16 -4.05
N ILE A 90 0.86 1.30 -4.37
CA ILE A 90 -0.20 1.38 -5.41
C ILE A 90 0.37 0.90 -6.74
N VAL A 91 1.58 1.34 -7.08
CA VAL A 91 2.32 0.99 -8.31
C VAL A 91 3.01 -0.37 -8.15
N SER A 92 2.23 -1.44 -8.00
CA SER A 92 2.59 -2.88 -8.12
C SER A 92 1.65 -3.79 -7.34
N SER A 93 0.65 -3.23 -6.63
CA SER A 93 -0.36 -3.99 -5.87
C SER A 93 -1.12 -4.99 -6.76
N GLY A 94 -1.16 -4.80 -8.09
CA GLY A 94 -1.90 -5.67 -9.01
C GLY A 94 -3.38 -5.30 -9.05
N LEU A 95 -4.00 -5.36 -10.23
CA LEU A 95 -5.41 -5.01 -10.41
C LEU A 95 -6.35 -6.11 -9.88
N LEU A 96 -5.96 -7.37 -10.07
CA LEU A 96 -6.78 -8.55 -9.77
C LEU A 96 -6.57 -9.09 -8.34
N TRP A 97 -5.36 -8.95 -7.80
CA TRP A 97 -4.96 -9.48 -6.50
C TRP A 97 -4.20 -8.43 -5.70
N PRO A 98 -4.92 -7.41 -5.19
CA PRO A 98 -4.29 -6.28 -4.54
C PRO A 98 -3.56 -6.71 -3.26
N ASP A 99 -2.28 -6.39 -3.17
CA ASP A 99 -1.57 -6.50 -1.90
C ASP A 99 -2.08 -5.44 -0.93
N LEU A 100 -2.69 -5.87 0.19
CA LEU A 100 -3.39 -4.99 1.14
C LEU A 100 -2.47 -4.44 2.25
N GLY A 101 -1.15 -4.41 2.02
CA GLY A 101 -0.20 -3.83 2.98
C GLY A 101 0.25 -4.84 4.02
N LEU A 102 0.63 -6.03 3.59
CA LEU A 102 1.23 -7.01 4.50
C LEU A 102 2.62 -6.56 4.97
N SER A 103 2.93 -6.84 6.24
CA SER A 103 4.30 -6.75 6.74
C SER A 103 5.20 -7.67 5.90
N ARG A 104 6.38 -7.18 5.54
CA ARG A 104 7.33 -7.84 4.65
C ARG A 104 8.42 -8.55 5.43
N ILE A 105 8.92 -7.89 6.48
CA ILE A 105 10.08 -8.35 7.23
C ILE A 105 9.61 -8.79 8.63
N ALA A 106 9.78 -10.09 8.91
CA ALA A 106 9.53 -10.63 10.24
C ALA A 106 10.63 -10.13 11.20
N THR A 107 11.88 -10.31 10.82
CA THR A 107 13.00 -9.87 11.65
C THR A 107 14.29 -9.67 10.86
N ILE A 108 15.19 -8.87 11.42
CA ILE A 108 16.54 -8.66 10.89
C ILE A 108 17.54 -9.14 11.94
N THR A 109 18.51 -9.93 11.48
CA THR A 109 19.61 -10.46 12.30
C THR A 109 20.94 -9.95 11.75
N PRO A 110 21.74 -9.21 12.53
CA PRO A 110 23.05 -8.75 12.09
C PRO A 110 24.11 -9.85 12.27
N SER A 111 25.19 -9.76 11.52
CA SER A 111 26.37 -10.63 11.69
C SER A 111 27.10 -10.39 13.01
N THR A 112 27.06 -9.14 13.48
CA THR A 112 27.80 -8.63 14.64
C THR A 112 27.05 -7.43 15.22
N GLY A 113 27.20 -7.19 16.52
CA GLY A 113 26.54 -6.08 17.22
C GLY A 113 25.12 -6.40 17.70
N ASP A 114 24.41 -5.38 18.13
CA ASP A 114 23.08 -5.50 18.68
C ASP A 114 22.02 -5.70 17.60
N ARG A 115 20.97 -6.44 17.95
CA ARG A 115 19.85 -6.68 17.05
C ARG A 115 19.12 -5.37 16.76
N PRO A 116 18.76 -5.10 15.49
CA PRO A 116 17.96 -3.93 15.13
C PRO A 116 16.68 -3.83 15.96
N GLU A 117 16.40 -2.64 16.47
CA GLU A 117 15.20 -2.35 17.24
C GLU A 117 14.05 -2.03 16.29
N ARG A 118 12.96 -2.79 16.37
CA ARG A 118 11.77 -2.53 15.54
C ARG A 118 11.00 -1.35 16.08
N GLN A 119 10.68 -0.39 15.22
CA GLN A 119 9.75 0.69 15.53
C GLN A 119 8.35 0.34 15.03
N GLU A 120 7.33 0.67 15.83
CA GLU A 120 5.95 0.50 15.41
C GLU A 120 5.60 1.51 14.32
N SER A 121 5.09 1.00 13.20
CA SER A 121 4.60 1.80 12.10
C SER A 121 3.50 1.04 11.36
N PRO A 122 2.35 1.67 11.08
CA PRO A 122 1.25 1.01 10.37
C PRO A 122 1.54 0.81 8.88
N THR A 123 2.43 1.64 8.30
CA THR A 123 2.63 1.73 6.84
C THR A 123 3.93 1.08 6.35
N ALA A 124 4.85 0.73 7.24
CA ALA A 124 6.13 0.15 6.90
C ALA A 124 6.74 -0.65 8.05
N ASP A 125 7.58 -1.63 7.73
CA ASP A 125 8.46 -2.25 8.70
C ASP A 125 9.69 -1.35 8.88
N VAL A 126 9.88 -0.82 10.08
CA VAL A 126 10.96 0.11 10.41
C VAL A 126 11.86 -0.52 11.47
N PHE A 127 13.17 -0.56 11.19
CA PHE A 127 14.17 -1.05 12.14
C PHE A 127 15.27 -0.02 12.32
N ARG A 128 15.56 0.35 13.56
CA ARG A 128 16.70 1.21 13.89
C ARG A 128 17.96 0.37 13.97
N ILE A 129 19.00 0.84 13.30
CA ILE A 129 20.34 0.29 13.37
C ILE A 129 21.33 1.38 13.74
N THR A 130 22.43 0.94 14.34
CA THR A 130 23.58 1.76 14.68
C THR A 130 24.80 1.11 14.06
N LEU A 131 25.56 1.89 13.32
CA LEU A 131 26.78 1.44 12.66
C LEU A 131 27.98 2.15 13.29
N ASP A 132 28.82 1.37 13.96
CA ASP A 132 30.05 1.89 14.54
C ASP A 132 31.02 2.39 13.45
N PRO A 133 31.92 3.35 13.76
CA PRO A 133 32.93 3.81 12.82
C PRO A 133 33.77 2.66 12.25
N GLY A 134 33.93 2.63 10.93
CA GLY A 134 34.67 1.58 10.23
C GLY A 134 34.01 0.21 10.21
N ALA A 135 32.80 0.02 10.76
CA ALA A 135 32.17 -1.28 10.83
C ALA A 135 31.58 -1.73 9.48
N VAL A 136 31.75 -3.02 9.17
CA VAL A 136 31.06 -3.70 8.06
C VAL A 136 30.15 -4.77 8.65
N ILE A 137 28.84 -4.59 8.52
CA ILE A 137 27.83 -5.48 9.11
C ILE A 137 26.99 -6.08 8.00
N THR A 138 26.88 -7.41 8.00
CA THR A 138 25.95 -8.14 7.11
C THR A 138 24.63 -8.37 7.85
N PHE A 139 23.53 -7.98 7.23
CA PHE A 139 22.18 -8.15 7.77
C PHE A 139 21.47 -9.26 7.00
N VAL A 140 20.84 -10.17 7.76
CA VAL A 140 19.98 -11.24 7.25
C VAL A 140 18.56 -10.95 7.68
N ALA A 141 17.69 -10.62 6.72
CA ALA A 141 16.28 -10.35 6.94
C ALA A 141 15.42 -11.59 6.61
N GLU A 142 14.62 -12.03 7.58
CA GLU A 142 13.57 -13.04 7.39
C GLU A 142 12.33 -12.38 6.79
N LEU A 143 11.91 -12.85 5.61
CA LEU A 143 10.74 -12.33 4.91
C LEU A 143 9.48 -13.16 5.22
N ARG A 144 8.36 -12.47 5.39
CA ARG A 144 7.02 -13.08 5.49
C ARG A 144 6.45 -13.48 4.12
N THR A 145 6.94 -12.88 3.05
CA THR A 145 6.51 -13.09 1.67
C THR A 145 7.71 -13.37 0.77
N ASP A 146 7.47 -14.01 -0.38
CA ASP A 146 8.48 -14.30 -1.41
C ASP A 146 9.02 -13.03 -2.09
N LYS A 147 8.34 -11.89 -1.91
CA LYS A 147 8.68 -10.60 -2.51
C LYS A 147 8.96 -9.56 -1.45
N LEU A 148 10.10 -8.88 -1.60
CA LEU A 148 10.42 -7.62 -0.92
C LEU A 148 10.55 -6.54 -1.99
N PRO A 149 9.52 -5.71 -2.20
CA PRO A 149 9.51 -4.81 -3.36
C PRO A 149 10.51 -3.66 -3.25
N GLN A 150 10.76 -3.17 -2.03
CA GLN A 150 11.69 -2.06 -1.78
C GLN A 150 12.29 -2.17 -0.39
N LEU A 151 13.56 -1.77 -0.28
CA LEU A 151 14.25 -1.58 0.98
C LEU A 151 15.08 -0.31 0.92
N TYR A 152 14.84 0.61 1.85
CA TYR A 152 15.60 1.85 1.95
C TYR A 152 16.32 1.95 3.28
N LEU A 153 17.49 2.55 3.25
CA LEU A 153 18.20 3.01 4.44
C LEU A 153 18.03 4.53 4.56
N TRP A 154 17.31 4.98 5.58
CA TRP A 154 17.01 6.38 5.82
C TRP A 154 17.85 6.95 6.96
N GLU A 155 18.16 8.23 6.85
CA GLU A 155 18.51 9.05 8.00
C GLU A 155 17.26 9.28 8.90
N PRO A 156 17.37 9.18 10.23
CA PRO A 156 16.22 9.30 11.13
C PRO A 156 15.43 10.61 10.98
N ASP A 157 16.11 11.76 10.91
CA ASP A 157 15.46 13.06 10.80
C ASP A 157 14.82 13.26 9.43
N ALA A 158 15.50 12.87 8.35
CA ALA A 158 14.93 12.91 7.00
C ALA A 158 13.68 12.02 6.86
N TYR A 159 13.67 10.84 7.50
CA TYR A 159 12.50 9.97 7.54
C TYR A 159 11.35 10.59 8.33
N LYS A 160 11.66 11.21 9.48
CA LYS A 160 10.68 11.91 10.29
C LYS A 160 10.04 13.07 9.54
N ASP A 161 10.83 13.88 8.84
CA ASP A 161 10.33 14.98 8.01
C ASP A 161 9.46 14.49 6.86
N LYS A 162 9.84 13.40 6.21
CA LYS A 162 9.02 12.71 5.22
C LYS A 162 7.67 12.30 5.82
N VAL A 163 7.68 11.55 6.93
CA VAL A 163 6.44 11.07 7.59
C VAL A 163 5.55 12.24 8.02
N ASN A 164 6.13 13.32 8.55
CA ASN A 164 5.39 14.50 8.97
C ASN A 164 4.73 15.21 7.77
N SER A 165 5.48 15.38 6.67
CA SER A 165 4.96 15.97 5.43
C SER A 165 3.80 15.17 4.84
N PHE A 166 3.93 13.83 4.83
CA PHE A 166 2.84 12.94 4.40
C PHE A 166 1.62 13.03 5.32
N THR A 167 1.83 13.09 6.64
CA THR A 167 0.72 13.21 7.61
C THR A 167 -0.03 14.53 7.42
N LEU A 168 0.68 15.64 7.18
CA LEU A 168 0.08 16.93 6.88
C LEU A 168 -0.75 16.88 5.58
N TYR A 169 -0.18 16.34 4.51
CA TYR A 169 -0.89 16.18 3.24
C TYR A 169 -2.16 15.33 3.40
N GLN A 170 -2.07 14.20 4.09
CA GLN A 170 -3.22 13.33 4.38
C GLN A 170 -4.30 14.08 5.14
N GLY A 171 -3.92 14.87 6.16
CA GLY A 171 -4.85 15.71 6.92
C GLY A 171 -5.57 16.75 6.05
N ILE A 172 -4.85 17.43 5.15
CA ILE A 172 -5.43 18.40 4.21
C ILE A 172 -6.43 17.72 3.27
N VAL A 173 -6.07 16.57 2.68
CA VAL A 173 -6.94 15.84 1.74
C VAL A 173 -8.21 15.33 2.43
N ILE A 174 -8.10 14.80 3.66
CA ILE A 174 -9.26 14.42 4.47
C ILE A 174 -10.14 15.65 4.76
N GLY A 175 -9.53 16.79 5.13
CA GLY A 175 -10.24 18.03 5.41
C GLY A 175 -11.03 18.56 4.21
N ILE A 176 -10.41 18.60 3.02
CA ILE A 176 -11.07 19.02 1.77
C ILE A 176 -12.21 18.07 1.43
N SER A 177 -11.99 16.76 1.53
CA SER A 177 -13.01 15.73 1.24
C SER A 177 -14.19 15.85 2.20
N GLY A 178 -13.93 16.09 3.48
CA GLY A 178 -14.96 16.29 4.51
C GLY A 178 -15.78 17.56 4.28
N LEU A 179 -15.12 18.68 3.97
CA LEU A 179 -15.80 19.93 3.65
C LEU A 179 -16.69 19.77 2.41
N LEU A 180 -16.19 19.10 1.36
CA LEU A 180 -16.96 18.82 0.15
C LEU A 180 -18.20 17.96 0.44
N ALA A 181 -18.04 16.89 1.22
CA ALA A 181 -19.14 16.01 1.62
C ALA A 181 -20.22 16.77 2.40
N LEU A 182 -19.83 17.63 3.34
CA LEU A 182 -20.75 18.48 4.10
C LEU A 182 -21.48 19.49 3.20
N VAL A 183 -20.76 20.22 2.35
CA VAL A 183 -21.36 21.20 1.43
C VAL A 183 -22.39 20.54 0.51
N LEU A 184 -22.05 19.38 -0.08
CA LEU A 184 -22.97 18.64 -0.95
C LEU A 184 -24.19 18.12 -0.19
N THR A 185 -24.02 17.72 1.07
CA THR A 185 -25.14 17.31 1.94
C THR A 185 -26.08 18.49 2.21
N ILE A 186 -25.56 19.69 2.47
CA ILE A 186 -26.36 20.90 2.66
C ILE A 186 -27.11 21.24 1.37
N LEU A 187 -26.46 21.17 0.21
CA LEU A 187 -27.11 21.43 -1.09
C LEU A 187 -28.24 20.45 -1.38
N PHE A 188 -28.14 19.20 -0.94
CA PHE A 188 -29.24 18.24 -1.00
C PHE A 188 -30.45 18.74 -0.20
N VAL A 189 -30.24 19.13 1.06
CA VAL A 189 -31.32 19.64 1.93
C VAL A 189 -31.98 20.89 1.34
N VAL A 190 -31.20 21.78 0.72
CA VAL A 190 -31.70 23.05 0.19
C VAL A 190 -32.42 22.89 -1.16
N LYS A 191 -31.85 22.15 -2.10
CA LYS A 191 -32.27 22.19 -3.51
C LYS A 191 -33.30 21.11 -3.90
N GLY A 192 -33.54 20.12 -3.03
CA GLY A 192 -34.61 19.12 -3.18
C GLY A 192 -34.53 18.23 -4.44
N SER A 193 -33.41 18.23 -5.16
CA SER A 193 -33.20 17.43 -6.38
C SER A 193 -32.40 16.18 -6.08
N ILE A 194 -32.77 15.05 -6.71
CA ILE A 194 -32.17 13.73 -6.50
C ILE A 194 -30.69 13.62 -6.92
N MET A 195 -30.19 14.59 -7.68
CA MET A 195 -28.78 14.64 -8.08
C MET A 195 -27.85 14.95 -6.90
N PHE A 196 -28.28 15.82 -5.98
CA PHE A 196 -27.47 16.22 -4.83
C PHE A 196 -27.25 15.12 -3.80
N PRO A 197 -28.27 14.31 -3.39
CA PRO A 197 -28.03 13.23 -2.44
C PRO A 197 -27.12 12.16 -3.04
N ALA A 198 -27.18 11.90 -4.35
CA ALA A 198 -26.24 11.00 -5.02
C ALA A 198 -24.79 11.53 -5.01
N ALA A 199 -24.62 12.84 -5.28
CA ALA A 199 -23.31 13.49 -5.20
C ALA A 199 -22.75 13.52 -3.76
N ALA A 200 -23.61 13.81 -2.77
CA ALA A 200 -23.24 13.79 -1.36
C ALA A 200 -22.83 12.38 -0.91
N ALA A 201 -23.58 11.35 -1.30
CA ALA A 201 -23.25 9.95 -1.00
C ALA A 201 -21.89 9.55 -1.57
N LEU A 202 -21.59 9.94 -2.82
CA LEU A 202 -20.28 9.73 -3.43
C LEU A 202 -19.16 10.45 -2.67
N ALA A 203 -19.37 11.72 -2.28
CA ALA A 203 -18.37 12.47 -1.52
C ALA A 203 -18.10 11.87 -0.13
N TRP A 204 -19.13 11.38 0.55
CA TRP A 204 -18.97 10.62 1.81
C TRP A 204 -18.24 9.29 1.59
N ALA A 205 -18.56 8.56 0.52
CA ALA A 205 -17.83 7.33 0.18
C ALA A 205 -16.35 7.59 -0.11
N VAL A 206 -16.02 8.68 -0.81
CA VAL A 206 -14.64 9.11 -1.05
C VAL A 206 -13.93 9.48 0.26
N LEU A 207 -14.58 10.23 1.15
CA LEU A 207 -14.04 10.56 2.47
C LEU A 207 -13.73 9.31 3.30
N VAL A 208 -14.67 8.35 3.34
CA VAL A 208 -14.49 7.08 4.05
C VAL A 208 -13.35 6.29 3.42
N TYR A 209 -13.34 6.15 2.10
CA TYR A 209 -12.31 5.41 1.37
C TYR A 209 -10.91 5.98 1.61
N ILE A 210 -10.72 7.29 1.45
CA ILE A 210 -9.44 7.97 1.70
C ILE A 210 -9.05 7.86 3.17
N GLY A 211 -10.00 8.02 4.09
CA GLY A 211 -9.74 7.88 5.53
C GLY A 211 -9.29 6.46 5.91
N VAL A 212 -9.76 5.43 5.21
CA VAL A 212 -9.30 4.05 5.41
C VAL A 212 -7.91 3.87 4.78
N ASP A 213 -7.67 4.39 3.57
CA ASP A 213 -6.39 4.27 2.88
C ASP A 213 -5.24 4.97 3.63
N PHE A 214 -5.52 6.12 4.25
CA PHE A 214 -4.55 6.84 5.08
C PHE A 214 -4.44 6.31 6.53
N GLY A 215 -5.24 5.31 6.90
CA GLY A 215 -5.26 4.77 8.27
C GLY A 215 -5.82 5.73 9.32
N PHE A 216 -6.57 6.76 8.92
CA PHE A 216 -7.21 7.72 9.83
C PHE A 216 -8.25 7.02 10.70
N TRP A 217 -9.15 6.23 10.10
CA TRP A 217 -10.18 5.51 10.85
C TRP A 217 -9.59 4.46 11.78
N ALA A 218 -8.50 3.79 11.36
CA ALA A 218 -7.81 2.83 12.21
C ALA A 218 -7.28 3.47 13.50
N LYS A 219 -6.74 4.70 13.41
CA LYS A 219 -6.28 5.47 14.58
C LYS A 219 -7.43 5.99 15.45
N VAL A 220 -8.51 6.47 14.83
CA VAL A 220 -9.65 7.06 15.57
C VAL A 220 -10.48 6.00 16.28
N LEU A 221 -10.62 4.82 15.69
CA LEU A 221 -11.48 3.73 16.17
C LEU A 221 -10.71 2.54 16.75
N ASP A 222 -9.39 2.64 16.88
CA ASP A 222 -8.49 1.57 17.36
C ASP A 222 -8.73 0.22 16.66
N MET A 223 -8.72 0.25 15.32
CA MET A 223 -9.10 -0.92 14.52
C MET A 223 -7.95 -1.93 14.41
N SER A 224 -8.29 -3.21 14.54
CA SER A 224 -7.34 -4.29 14.23
C SER A 224 -6.97 -4.34 12.74
N ASN A 225 -5.77 -4.84 12.42
CA ASN A 225 -5.29 -5.03 11.04
C ASN A 225 -6.27 -5.82 10.16
N ASN A 226 -6.98 -6.80 10.74
CA ASN A 226 -7.98 -7.58 10.00
C ASN A 226 -9.22 -6.75 9.66
N ALA A 227 -9.69 -5.92 10.61
CA ALA A 227 -10.80 -5.01 10.37
C ALA A 227 -10.45 -3.96 9.31
N GLU A 228 -9.24 -3.43 9.33
CA GLU A 228 -8.78 -2.47 8.32
C GLU A 228 -8.83 -3.06 6.90
N ARG A 229 -8.42 -4.33 6.73
CA ARG A 229 -8.51 -5.03 5.44
C ARG A 229 -9.95 -5.15 4.94
N ILE A 230 -10.88 -5.54 5.82
CA ILE A 230 -12.31 -5.64 5.51
C ILE A 230 -12.85 -4.27 5.09
N TRP A 231 -12.55 -3.22 5.85
CA TRP A 231 -13.00 -1.86 5.57
C TRP A 231 -12.42 -1.28 4.29
N ARG A 232 -11.18 -1.62 3.93
CA ARG A 232 -10.57 -1.20 2.67
C ARG A 232 -11.29 -1.85 1.48
N ALA A 233 -11.52 -3.16 1.55
CA ALA A 233 -12.25 -3.90 0.52
C ALA A 233 -13.70 -3.44 0.38
N ALA A 234 -14.41 -3.25 1.50
CA ALA A 234 -15.77 -2.72 1.52
C ALA A 234 -15.83 -1.28 0.98
N GLY A 235 -14.84 -0.45 1.34
CA GLY A 235 -14.72 0.93 0.85
C GLY A 235 -14.63 1.03 -0.67
N GLU A 236 -13.88 0.13 -1.32
CA GLU A 236 -13.80 0.07 -2.79
C GLU A 236 -15.15 -0.29 -3.43
N ALA A 237 -15.87 -1.27 -2.86
CA ALA A 237 -17.19 -1.65 -3.35
C ALA A 237 -18.23 -0.54 -3.15
N ILE A 238 -18.21 0.15 -2.01
CA ILE A 238 -19.09 1.29 -1.71
C ILE A 238 -18.78 2.47 -2.62
N LEU A 239 -17.50 2.75 -2.90
CA LEU A 239 -17.10 3.81 -3.82
C LEU A 239 -17.58 3.51 -5.24
N ALA A 240 -17.43 2.26 -5.71
CA ALA A 240 -17.98 1.85 -6.99
C ALA A 240 -19.52 1.97 -7.04
N ALA A 241 -20.21 1.57 -5.97
CA ALA A 241 -21.67 1.62 -5.89
C ALA A 241 -22.20 3.06 -5.90
N THR A 242 -21.57 3.94 -5.12
CA THR A 242 -21.95 5.35 -5.06
C THR A 242 -21.62 6.10 -6.36
N LEU A 243 -20.52 5.76 -7.04
CA LEU A 243 -20.21 6.28 -8.38
C LEU A 243 -21.28 5.88 -9.40
N LEU A 244 -21.73 4.63 -9.37
CA LEU A 244 -22.81 4.15 -10.23
C LEU A 244 -24.15 4.86 -9.94
N VAL A 245 -24.50 5.03 -8.66
CA VAL A 245 -25.70 5.78 -8.24
C VAL A 245 -25.61 7.24 -8.70
N PHE A 246 -24.45 7.87 -8.53
CA PHE A 246 -24.20 9.24 -9.00
C PHE A 246 -24.41 9.36 -10.51
N LEU A 247 -23.80 8.48 -11.31
CA LEU A 247 -23.95 8.47 -12.77
C LEU A 247 -25.43 8.33 -13.16
N PHE A 248 -26.15 7.38 -12.55
CA PHE A 248 -27.56 7.14 -12.83
C PHE A 248 -28.46 8.34 -12.48
N ALA A 249 -28.25 8.94 -11.31
CA ALA A 249 -29.03 10.09 -10.83
C ALA A 249 -28.71 11.37 -11.62
N TYR A 250 -27.43 11.62 -11.92
CA TYR A 250 -26.99 12.84 -12.60
C TYR A 250 -27.46 12.88 -14.07
N LEU A 251 -27.26 11.77 -14.80
CA LEU A 251 -27.71 11.62 -16.18
C LEU A 251 -29.22 11.39 -16.31
N ASN A 252 -29.93 11.22 -15.18
CA ASN A 252 -31.37 11.04 -15.12
C ASN A 252 -31.89 9.88 -15.99
N LEU A 253 -31.16 8.75 -15.97
CA LEU A 253 -31.42 7.59 -16.83
C LEU A 253 -32.77 6.92 -16.54
N SER A 254 -33.29 7.11 -15.33
CA SER A 254 -34.61 6.64 -14.87
C SER A 254 -35.75 7.08 -15.81
N ARG A 255 -35.64 8.26 -16.43
CA ARG A 255 -36.69 8.80 -17.31
C ARG A 255 -36.74 8.19 -18.71
N TRP A 256 -35.67 7.56 -19.18
CA TRP A 256 -35.54 7.18 -20.60
C TRP A 256 -35.88 5.71 -20.86
N HIS A 257 -35.37 4.75 -20.07
CA HIS A 257 -35.69 3.34 -20.26
C HIS A 257 -35.66 2.56 -18.94
N VAL A 258 -36.73 1.82 -18.63
CA VAL A 258 -36.84 0.90 -17.48
C VAL A 258 -35.71 -0.14 -17.47
N ARG A 259 -35.18 -0.50 -18.64
CA ARG A 259 -34.05 -1.44 -18.79
C ARG A 259 -32.77 -0.95 -18.08
N TYR A 260 -32.45 0.34 -18.13
CA TYR A 260 -31.28 0.87 -17.43
C TYR A 260 -31.45 0.77 -15.91
N SER A 261 -32.67 0.94 -15.40
CA SER A 261 -32.97 0.77 -13.98
C SER A 261 -32.70 -0.67 -13.52
N HIS A 262 -33.15 -1.68 -14.28
CA HIS A 262 -32.88 -3.09 -13.95
C HIS A 262 -31.39 -3.43 -13.95
N ILE A 263 -30.63 -2.92 -14.94
CA ILE A 263 -29.18 -3.11 -15.00
C ILE A 263 -28.51 -2.47 -13.78
N THR A 264 -28.85 -1.22 -13.46
CA THR A 264 -28.29 -0.51 -12.29
C THR A 264 -28.63 -1.22 -10.98
N VAL A 265 -29.87 -1.65 -10.78
CA VAL A 265 -30.26 -2.39 -9.56
C VAL A 265 -29.53 -3.73 -9.46
N GLY A 266 -29.41 -4.49 -10.55
CA GLY A 266 -28.65 -5.73 -10.58
C GLY A 266 -27.16 -5.50 -10.26
N TRP A 267 -26.58 -4.42 -10.79
CA TRP A 267 -25.19 -4.05 -10.51
C TRP A 267 -24.99 -3.60 -9.06
N LEU A 268 -25.93 -2.85 -8.48
CA LEU A 268 -25.88 -2.46 -7.07
C LEU A 268 -26.03 -3.67 -6.14
N ALA A 269 -26.89 -4.62 -6.49
CA ALA A 269 -27.01 -5.88 -5.76
C ALA A 269 -25.70 -6.68 -5.81
N PHE A 270 -25.05 -6.72 -6.99
CA PHE A 270 -23.74 -7.33 -7.14
C PHE A 270 -22.67 -6.64 -6.27
N LEU A 271 -22.56 -5.31 -6.31
CA LEU A 271 -21.62 -4.57 -5.46
C LEU A 271 -21.92 -4.71 -3.97
N GLY A 272 -23.20 -4.74 -3.57
CA GLY A 272 -23.61 -5.05 -2.20
C GLY A 272 -23.19 -6.44 -1.76
N SER A 273 -23.25 -7.43 -2.66
CA SER A 273 -22.74 -8.78 -2.38
C SER A 273 -21.22 -8.83 -2.20
N LEU A 274 -20.46 -7.94 -2.85
CA LEU A 274 -19.00 -7.81 -2.63
C LEU A 274 -18.68 -7.27 -1.23
N VAL A 275 -19.51 -6.38 -0.68
CA VAL A 275 -19.37 -5.93 0.71
C VAL A 275 -19.55 -7.10 1.67
N ALA A 276 -20.50 -8.00 1.40
CA ALA A 276 -20.66 -9.22 2.20
C ALA A 276 -19.48 -10.19 1.99
N LEU A 277 -18.98 -10.34 0.76
CA LEU A 277 -17.81 -11.16 0.45
C LEU A 277 -16.54 -10.67 1.16
N ALA A 278 -16.38 -9.36 1.33
CA ALA A 278 -15.25 -8.75 2.03
C ALA A 278 -15.12 -9.22 3.48
N LEU A 279 -16.20 -9.71 4.11
CA LEU A 279 -16.14 -10.30 5.46
C LEU A 279 -15.40 -11.64 5.49
N PHE A 280 -15.36 -12.36 4.36
CA PHE A 280 -14.74 -13.68 4.25
C PHE A 280 -13.38 -13.59 3.54
N ASP A 281 -13.33 -12.92 2.38
CA ASP A 281 -12.11 -12.72 1.61
C ASP A 281 -12.01 -11.26 1.12
N PRO A 282 -11.35 -10.39 1.91
CA PRO A 282 -11.15 -8.99 1.53
C PRO A 282 -10.36 -8.81 0.22
N ALA A 283 -9.43 -9.72 -0.09
CA ALA A 283 -8.55 -9.58 -1.24
C ALA A 283 -9.32 -9.82 -2.54
N VAL A 284 -10.12 -10.89 -2.59
CA VAL A 284 -11.00 -11.19 -3.74
C VAL A 284 -12.04 -10.09 -3.91
N ALA A 285 -12.69 -9.66 -2.82
CA ALA A 285 -13.72 -8.62 -2.89
C ALA A 285 -13.18 -7.30 -3.43
N SER A 286 -12.01 -6.86 -2.95
CA SER A 286 -11.30 -5.67 -3.44
C SER A 286 -10.92 -5.80 -4.91
N GLY A 287 -10.32 -6.92 -5.33
CA GLY A 287 -9.97 -7.16 -6.73
C GLY A 287 -11.18 -7.04 -7.67
N ILE A 288 -12.30 -7.67 -7.34
CA ILE A 288 -13.53 -7.60 -8.14
C ILE A 288 -14.13 -6.19 -8.12
N ALA A 289 -14.11 -5.50 -6.96
CA ALA A 289 -14.61 -4.14 -6.84
C ALA A 289 -13.83 -3.16 -7.73
N ARG A 290 -12.50 -3.29 -7.82
CA ARG A 290 -11.65 -2.48 -8.71
C ARG A 290 -11.98 -2.70 -10.18
N ILE A 291 -12.16 -3.95 -10.61
CA ILE A 291 -12.58 -4.27 -11.98
C ILE A 291 -13.94 -3.63 -12.28
N SER A 292 -14.88 -3.73 -11.34
CA SER A 292 -16.19 -3.10 -11.48
C SER A 292 -16.08 -1.57 -11.55
N LEU A 293 -15.21 -0.94 -10.76
CA LEU A 293 -14.99 0.51 -10.80
C LEU A 293 -14.45 0.94 -12.16
N VAL A 294 -13.43 0.24 -12.67
CA VAL A 294 -12.89 0.46 -14.03
C VAL A 294 -14.00 0.34 -15.07
N LEU A 295 -14.82 -0.70 -14.98
CA LEU A 295 -15.89 -0.90 -15.95
C LEU A 295 -16.99 0.17 -15.84
N ILE A 296 -17.34 0.61 -14.63
CA ILE A 296 -18.25 1.74 -14.42
C ILE A 296 -17.66 3.04 -15.00
N ALA A 297 -16.36 3.27 -14.84
CA ALA A 297 -15.69 4.44 -15.40
C ALA A 297 -15.75 4.43 -16.93
N PHE A 298 -15.40 3.31 -17.58
CA PHE A 298 -15.45 3.19 -19.05
C PHE A 298 -16.88 3.24 -19.60
N ALA A 299 -17.80 2.48 -19.01
CA ALA A 299 -19.20 2.48 -19.43
C ALA A 299 -19.85 3.85 -19.20
N GLY A 300 -19.54 4.51 -18.08
CA GLY A 300 -19.98 5.86 -17.77
C GLY A 300 -19.44 6.88 -18.77
N PHE A 301 -18.16 6.78 -19.14
CA PHE A 301 -17.56 7.64 -20.16
C PHE A 301 -18.25 7.48 -21.52
N ALA A 302 -18.43 6.23 -21.97
CA ALA A 302 -19.11 5.93 -23.22
C ALA A 302 -20.56 6.49 -23.23
N LEU A 303 -21.26 6.34 -22.09
CA LEU A 303 -22.61 6.86 -21.92
C LEU A 303 -22.65 8.41 -21.92
N ILE A 304 -21.69 9.07 -21.28
CA ILE A 304 -21.55 10.52 -21.26
C ILE A 304 -21.29 11.05 -22.68
N VAL A 305 -20.36 10.44 -23.42
CA VAL A 305 -20.08 10.82 -24.82
C VAL A 305 -21.31 10.62 -25.69
N TYR A 306 -21.98 9.47 -25.57
CA TYR A 306 -23.20 9.18 -26.32
C TYR A 306 -24.29 10.22 -26.03
N LEU A 307 -24.61 10.49 -24.77
CA LEU A 307 -25.65 11.47 -24.41
C LEU A 307 -25.27 12.91 -24.78
N SER A 308 -23.99 13.26 -24.68
CA SER A 308 -23.47 14.57 -25.10
C SER A 308 -23.74 14.83 -26.59
N THR A 309 -23.46 13.85 -27.46
CA THR A 309 -23.75 13.95 -28.90
C THR A 309 -25.25 14.03 -29.23
N HIS A 310 -26.11 13.62 -28.30
CA HIS A 310 -27.58 13.68 -28.45
C HIS A 310 -28.20 14.92 -27.77
N GLY A 311 -27.38 15.92 -27.38
CA GLY A 311 -27.86 17.21 -26.88
C GLY A 311 -28.24 17.24 -25.39
N PHE A 312 -27.74 16.31 -24.57
CA PHE A 312 -27.90 16.38 -23.11
C PHE A 312 -26.87 17.32 -22.47
N ASP A 313 -27.30 18.52 -22.11
CA ASP A 313 -26.46 19.54 -21.46
C ASP A 313 -25.75 19.02 -20.20
N ARG A 314 -26.40 18.14 -19.42
CA ARG A 314 -25.80 17.54 -18.22
C ARG A 314 -24.60 16.66 -18.55
N ALA A 315 -24.65 15.91 -19.65
CA ALA A 315 -23.55 15.02 -20.02
C ALA A 315 -22.31 15.85 -20.40
N VAL A 316 -22.50 16.97 -21.10
CA VAL A 316 -21.41 17.89 -21.49
C VAL A 316 -20.64 18.40 -20.26
N LEU A 317 -21.35 18.73 -19.18
CA LEU A 317 -20.75 19.23 -17.94
C LEU A 317 -19.87 18.19 -17.21
N LEU A 318 -20.07 16.89 -17.46
CA LEU A 318 -19.28 15.83 -16.84
C LEU A 318 -18.01 15.47 -17.60
N ILE A 319 -17.88 15.86 -18.88
CA ILE A 319 -16.74 15.45 -19.73
C ILE A 319 -15.39 15.77 -19.07
N PRO A 320 -15.11 17.00 -18.58
CA PRO A 320 -13.80 17.32 -18.00
C PRO A 320 -13.49 16.49 -16.75
N THR A 321 -14.47 16.31 -15.87
CA THR A 321 -14.31 15.55 -14.62
C THR A 321 -14.07 14.08 -14.91
N TRP A 322 -14.74 13.52 -15.92
CA TRP A 322 -14.60 12.10 -16.26
C TRP A 322 -13.29 11.77 -16.97
N PHE A 323 -12.66 12.76 -17.61
CA PHE A 323 -11.30 12.62 -18.16
C PHE A 323 -10.21 12.54 -17.08
N LEU A 324 -10.51 12.97 -15.85
CA LEU A 324 -9.58 12.90 -14.72
C LEU A 324 -9.64 11.55 -13.97
N LEU A 325 -10.66 10.73 -14.23
CA LEU A 325 -10.83 9.37 -13.69
C LEU A 325 -10.07 8.35 -14.52
#